data_AF-A0A951VLF8-F1
#
_entry.id   AF-A0A951VLF8-F1
#
_cell.length_a   1.000
_cell.length_b   1.000
_cell.length_c   1.000
_cell.angle_alpha   90.00
_cell.angle_beta   90.00
_cell.angle_gamma   90.00
#
_symmetry.space_group_name_H-M   'P 1'
#
loop_
_entity.id
_entity.type
_entity.pdbx_description
1 polymer ?
#
loop_
_entity_poly.entity_id
_entity_poly.type
_entity_poly.pdbx_seq_one_letter_code
_entity_poly.pdbx_strand_id
1 'polypeptide(L)'
;MSFSSEKVAEVSQFLQSYMKKNNISSLSADEAAQLLADNNILPNDIGPKPGFNFRQMLRDGRDKKIPLVKGAFQSRPNARWIIKRID
;
A
#
# COMPACT_ATOMS: atom_id res chain seq x y z
N MET A 1 -5.39 10.97 -10.23
CA MET A 1 -5.41 11.31 -8.80
C MET A 1 -3.97 11.44 -8.37
N SER A 2 -3.56 12.60 -7.84
CA SER A 2 -2.23 12.73 -7.23
C SER A 2 -2.37 12.40 -5.75
N PHE A 3 -1.61 11.42 -5.26
CA PHE A 3 -1.54 11.13 -3.83
C PHE A 3 -0.63 12.17 -3.17
N SER A 4 -1.04 12.72 -2.02
CA SER A 4 -0.16 13.56 -1.22
C SER A 4 0.86 12.71 -0.47
N SER A 5 2.04 13.28 -0.20
CA SER A 5 3.08 12.66 0.62
C SER A 5 2.56 12.27 2.01
N GLU A 6 1.67 13.09 2.58
CA GLU A 6 1.01 12.84 3.87
C GLU A 6 0.15 11.59 3.81
N LYS A 7 -0.61 11.39 2.73
CA LYS A 7 -1.46 10.21 2.60
C LYS A 7 -0.65 8.93 2.49
N VAL A 8 0.48 8.98 1.79
CA VAL A 8 1.41 7.84 1.73
C VAL A 8 2.01 7.54 3.11
N ALA A 9 2.34 8.57 3.88
CA ALA A 9 2.88 8.41 5.24
C ALA A 9 1.84 7.77 6.18
N GLU A 10 0.59 8.22 6.13
CA GLU A 10 -0.53 7.65 6.89
C GLU A 10 -0.74 6.17 6.56
N VAL A 11 -0.86 5.84 5.27
CA VAL A 11 -0.98 4.46 4.78
C VAL A 11 0.19 3.59 5.24
N SER A 12 1.41 4.11 5.11
CA SER A 12 2.63 3.42 5.52
C SER A 12 2.66 3.15 7.01
N GLN A 13 2.32 4.14 7.83
CA GLN A 13 2.31 4.00 9.28
C GLN A 13 1.25 3.01 9.72
N PHE A 14 0.03 3.12 9.18
CA PHE A 14 -1.04 2.20 9.51
C PHE A 14 -0.69 0.75 9.19
N LEU A 15 -0.23 0.47 7.96
CA LEU A 15 0.13 -0.90 7.56
C LEU A 15 1.24 -1.47 8.44
N GLN A 16 2.30 -0.69 8.70
CA GLN A 16 3.41 -1.17 9.54
C GLN A 16 2.97 -1.39 10.99
N SER A 17 2.18 -0.48 11.57
CA SER A 17 1.63 -0.64 12.92
C SER A 17 0.68 -1.84 13.02
N TYR A 18 -0.19 -2.04 12.03
CA TYR A 18 -1.12 -3.18 11.97
C TYR A 18 -0.36 -4.51 11.86
N MET A 19 0.63 -4.58 10.97
CA MET A 19 1.45 -5.77 10.79
C MET A 19 2.28 -6.09 12.05
N LYS A 20 2.80 -5.07 12.74
CA LYS A 20 3.51 -5.23 14.01
C LYS A 20 2.59 -5.74 15.12
N LYS A 21 1.40 -5.15 15.26
CA LYS A 21 0.41 -5.54 16.29
C LYS A 21 -0.10 -6.97 16.11
N ASN A 22 -0.31 -7.41 14.86
CA ASN A 22 -0.84 -8.74 14.54
C ASN A 22 0.24 -9.78 14.21
N ASN A 23 1.53 -9.44 14.40
CA ASN A 23 2.68 -10.28 14.04
C ASN A 23 2.66 -10.81 12.58
N ILE A 24 2.23 -9.97 11.64
CA ILE A 24 2.18 -10.31 10.21
C ILE A 24 3.51 -9.90 9.56
N SER A 25 4.17 -10.84 8.89
CA SER A 25 5.47 -10.61 8.25
C SER A 25 5.35 -9.87 6.91
N SER A 26 4.28 -10.17 6.16
CA SER A 26 4.02 -9.58 4.86
C SER A 26 2.53 -9.60 4.52
N LEU A 27 2.08 -8.60 3.76
CA LEU A 27 0.75 -8.54 3.17
C LEU A 27 0.87 -8.46 1.64
N SER A 28 -0.05 -9.06 0.91
CA SER A 28 -0.25 -8.75 -0.50
C SER A 28 -0.84 -7.35 -0.67
N ALA A 29 -0.68 -6.74 -1.84
CA ALA A 29 -1.30 -5.45 -2.12
C ALA A 29 -2.84 -5.48 -2.06
N ASP A 30 -3.46 -6.63 -2.34
CA ASP A 30 -4.92 -6.76 -2.31
C ASP A 30 -5.42 -6.81 -0.87
N GLU A 31 -4.75 -7.56 0.00
CA GLU A 31 -5.04 -7.57 1.45
C GLU A 31 -4.79 -6.19 2.08
N ALA A 32 -3.68 -5.54 1.73
CA ALA A 32 -3.39 -4.19 2.22
C ALA A 32 -4.45 -3.18 1.75
N ALA A 33 -4.89 -3.26 0.48
CA ALA A 33 -5.94 -2.38 -0.04
C ALA A 33 -7.28 -2.60 0.68
N GLN A 34 -7.64 -3.86 0.96
CA GLN A 34 -8.86 -4.17 1.72
C GLN A 34 -8.76 -3.63 3.15
N LEU A 35 -7.66 -3.89 3.86
CA LEU A 35 -7.43 -3.39 5.22
C LEU A 35 -7.49 -1.87 5.31
N LEU A 36 -6.91 -1.18 4.33
CA LEU A 36 -6.97 0.29 4.28
C LEU A 36 -8.38 0.82 4.06
N ALA A 37 -9.20 0.13 3.26
CA ALA A 37 -10.59 0.52 3.07
C ALA A 37 -11.47 0.21 4.28
N ASP A 38 -11.29 -0.96 4.91
CA ASP A 38 -12.01 -1.35 6.12
C ASP A 38 -11.77 -0.33 7.26
N ASN A 39 -10.63 0.37 7.24
CA ASN A 39 -10.27 1.40 8.21
C ASN A 39 -10.46 2.83 7.70
N ASN A 40 -11.15 3.02 6.56
CA ASN A 40 -11.41 4.33 5.92
C ASN A 40 -10.15 5.17 5.60
N ILE A 41 -9.00 4.53 5.45
CA ILE A 41 -7.74 5.21 5.15
C ILE A 41 -7.60 5.40 3.65
N LEU A 42 -7.76 4.34 2.86
CA LEU A 42 -7.69 4.43 1.40
C LEU A 42 -8.85 3.65 0.79
N PRO A 43 -9.71 4.29 -0.02
CA PRO A 43 -10.82 3.61 -0.67
C PRO A 43 -10.33 2.56 -1.66
N ASN A 44 -10.95 1.39 -1.60
CA ASN A 44 -10.61 0.20 -2.39
C ASN A 44 -11.42 0.11 -3.70
N ASP A 45 -12.48 0.91 -3.85
CA ASP A 45 -13.42 0.92 -4.98
C ASP A 45 -13.05 1.91 -6.09
N ILE A 46 -11.99 2.70 -5.90
CA ILE A 46 -11.53 3.66 -6.91
C ILE A 46 -10.75 2.95 -8.03
N GLY A 47 -11.29 3.06 -9.26
CA GLY A 47 -10.67 2.59 -10.50
C GLY A 47 -11.44 1.45 -11.18
N PRO A 48 -10.87 0.81 -12.22
CA PRO A 48 -11.56 -0.24 -12.96
C PRO A 48 -11.79 -1.53 -12.17
N LYS A 49 -11.07 -1.75 -11.06
CA LYS A 49 -11.13 -2.96 -10.23
C LYS A 49 -10.77 -2.64 -8.76
N PRO A 50 -11.28 -3.42 -7.79
CA PRO A 50 -10.86 -3.30 -6.41
C PRO A 50 -9.34 -3.36 -6.25
N GLY A 51 -8.79 -2.48 -5.43
CA GLY A 51 -7.36 -2.39 -5.13
C GLY A 51 -6.54 -1.64 -6.19
N PHE A 52 -7.20 -1.16 -7.26
CA PHE A 52 -6.51 -0.40 -8.30
C PHE A 52 -5.84 0.85 -7.74
N ASN A 53 -6.55 1.60 -6.90
CA ASN A 53 -6.06 2.81 -6.27
C ASN A 53 -4.75 2.60 -5.49
N PHE A 54 -4.71 1.58 -4.63
CA PHE A 54 -3.51 1.24 -3.86
C PHE A 54 -2.37 0.79 -4.77
N ARG A 55 -2.63 -0.08 -5.75
CA ARG A 55 -1.60 -0.51 -6.71
C ARG A 55 -1.08 0.65 -7.57
N GLN A 56 -1.92 1.64 -7.87
CA GLN A 56 -1.51 2.86 -8.56
C GLN A 56 -0.59 3.70 -7.66
N MET A 57 -0.92 3.87 -6.38
CA MET A 57 -0.04 4.51 -5.39
C MET A 57 1.34 3.84 -5.32
N LEU A 58 1.38 2.50 -5.30
CA LEU A 58 2.65 1.76 -5.31
C LEU A 58 3.47 1.98 -6.60
N ARG A 59 2.80 2.04 -7.75
CA ARG A 59 3.46 2.34 -9.03
C ARG A 59 3.99 3.77 -9.07
N ASP A 60 3.20 4.75 -8.63
CA ASP A 60 3.63 6.15 -8.59
C ASP A 60 4.80 6.35 -7.62
N GLY A 61 4.84 5.60 -6.51
CA GLY A 61 5.97 5.57 -5.60
C GLY A 61 7.25 4.99 -6.23
N ARG A 62 7.12 3.89 -6.98
CA ARG A 62 8.23 3.28 -7.74
C ARG A 62 8.78 4.23 -8.80
N ASP A 63 7.88 4.94 -9.48
CA ASP A 63 8.19 5.90 -10.53
C ASP A 63 8.65 7.26 -9.95
N LYS A 64 8.87 7.35 -8.62
CA LYS A 64 9.36 8.52 -7.87
C LYS A 64 8.49 9.78 -7.98
N LYS A 65 7.21 9.64 -8.33
CA LYS A 65 6.25 10.76 -8.36
C LYS A 65 5.79 11.14 -6.95
N ILE A 66 5.72 10.14 -6.08
CA ILE A 66 5.39 10.26 -4.65
C ILE A 66 6.38 9.41 -3.85
N PRO A 67 6.46 9.58 -2.52
CA PRO A 67 7.18 8.63 -1.68
C PRO A 67 6.63 7.21 -1.86
N LEU A 68 7.49 6.20 -1.77
CA LEU A 68 7.06 4.80 -1.81
C LEU A 68 6.48 4.38 -0.44
N VAL A 69 5.39 3.61 -0.45
CA VAL A 69 4.81 3.04 0.77
C VAL A 69 5.85 2.18 1.49
N LYS A 70 5.99 2.36 2.80
CA LYS A 70 6.98 1.61 3.61
C LYS A 70 6.77 0.11 3.48
N GLY A 71 7.85 -0.60 3.18
CA GLY A 71 7.86 -2.06 3.03
C GLY A 71 7.34 -2.54 1.68
N ALA A 72 6.92 -1.65 0.79
CA ALA A 72 6.48 -2.03 -0.54
C ALA A 72 7.64 -2.61 -1.35
N PHE A 73 7.42 -3.81 -1.87
CA PHE A 73 8.38 -4.57 -2.63
C PHE A 73 7.70 -5.24 -3.82
N GLN A 74 8.41 -5.26 -4.95
CA GLN A 74 8.04 -6.01 -6.13
C GLN A 74 9.32 -6.67 -6.66
N SER A 75 9.31 -7.98 -6.85
CA SER A 75 10.51 -8.73 -7.26
C SER A 75 10.96 -8.44 -8.69
N ARG A 76 10.00 -8.19 -9.59
CA ARG A 76 10.22 -7.83 -11.00
C ARG A 76 9.07 -6.97 -11.51
N PRO A 77 9.26 -6.15 -12.56
CA PRO A 77 8.15 -5.45 -13.20
C PRO A 77 6.99 -6.40 -13.50
N ASN A 78 5.76 -5.97 -13.24
CA ASN A 78 4.51 -6.76 -13.36
C ASN A 78 4.32 -7.92 -12.37
N ALA A 79 5.26 -8.19 -11.46
CA ALA A 79 4.99 -9.11 -10.36
C ALA A 79 3.96 -8.54 -9.39
N ARG A 80 3.42 -9.40 -8.52
CA ARG A 80 2.55 -8.96 -7.44
C ARG A 80 3.34 -8.09 -6.45
N TRP A 81 2.69 -7.04 -5.98
CA TRP A 81 3.21 -6.19 -4.92
C TRP A 81 3.03 -6.88 -3.57
N ILE A 82 4.06 -6.77 -2.74
CA ILE A 82 4.09 -7.28 -1.37
C ILE A 82 4.49 -6.13 -0.46
N ILE A 83 3.79 -5.96 0.64
CA ILE A 83 4.17 -5.06 1.73
C ILE A 83 4.84 -5.91 2.80
N LYS A 84 6.14 -5.75 3.00
CA LYS A 84 6.89 -6.41 4.07
C LYS A 84 6.84 -5.57 5.34
N ARG A 85 6.79 -6.23 6.50
CA ARG A 85 7.01 -5.56 7.78
C ARG A 85 8.46 -5.08 7.83
N ILE A 86 8.64 -3.85 8.27
CA ILE A 86 9.95 -3.29 8.62
C ILE A 86 9.99 -3.28 10.14
N ASP A 87 10.96 -3.98 10.70
CA ASP A 87 11.19 -4.03 12.15
C ASP A 87 11.99 -2.81 12.64
#